data_AF-A0AAN8X9U3-F1
#
_entry.id   AF-A0AAN8X9U3-F1
#
_cell.length_a   1.000
_cell.length_b   1.000
_cell.length_c   1.000
_cell.angle_alpha   90.00
_cell.angle_beta   90.00
_cell.angle_gamma   90.00
#
_symmetry.space_group_name_H-M   'P 1'
#
loop_
_entity.id
_entity.type
_entity.pdbx_description
1 polymer ?
#
loop_
_entity_poly.entity_id
_entity_poly.type
_entity_poly.pdbx_seq_one_letter_code
_entity_poly.pdbx_strand_id
1 'polypeptide(L)'
;MSISSFQAGDYVVASSVCEQLVNGDYHEGWIVCEQLGRAHQFANLPARARFLNFALTYASPAYLQDLLNARNEVEMAMLYAKVNTQMDSDDTGGDSDDGFVDAFSHVESGGEDEGDSSSDSPTRKTGLFQGTLGVTRSVLSVTASTTSNLVMSVASKQFWRSAVNWIQPLHDLSLRGESDLPLSDTNADFNLQGCHAFYADIHPEHHVSSIGASYKSYAPDAINNPALEFSLALLRIALIEETLTQGNTVKTNKAVVTEVAQAVLREDMPLGLCLLFMLEQPEDARAVLSSLPRTDVSLQVSRFVFIHANASMMVTVVIKELREHSLHIPYPSSPHP
;
A
#
# COMPACT_ATOMS: atom_id res chain seq x y z
N MET A 1 -25.83 -27.32 1.16
CA MET A 1 -25.83 -27.05 -0.29
C MET A 1 -24.59 -26.27 -0.73
N SER A 2 -24.04 -25.37 0.10
CA SER A 2 -22.84 -24.57 -0.23
C SER A 2 -21.52 -25.36 -0.31
N ILE A 3 -21.34 -26.38 0.55
CA ILE A 3 -20.11 -27.19 0.55
C ILE A 3 -20.02 -28.08 -0.71
N SER A 4 -21.16 -28.54 -1.22
CA SER A 4 -21.24 -29.40 -2.40
C SER A 4 -20.90 -28.66 -3.70
N SER A 5 -21.31 -27.40 -3.84
CA SER A 5 -20.95 -26.56 -5.01
C SER A 5 -19.47 -26.17 -5.00
N PHE A 6 -18.88 -25.97 -3.81
CA PHE A 6 -17.45 -25.72 -3.66
C PHE A 6 -16.59 -26.90 -4.14
N GLN A 7 -17.00 -28.13 -3.80
CA GLN A 7 -16.33 -29.36 -4.25
C GLN A 7 -16.46 -29.61 -5.76
N ALA A 8 -17.45 -29.00 -6.41
CA ALA A 8 -17.67 -29.07 -7.86
C ALA A 8 -16.89 -28.00 -8.66
N GLY A 9 -16.17 -27.08 -7.99
CA GLY A 9 -15.41 -26.02 -8.65
C GLY A 9 -16.25 -24.87 -9.22
N ASP A 10 -17.54 -24.82 -8.88
CA ASP A 10 -18.43 -23.74 -9.32
C ASP A 10 -18.38 -22.56 -8.34
N TYR A 11 -17.33 -21.75 -8.47
CA TYR A 11 -17.10 -20.58 -7.63
C TYR A 11 -18.12 -19.46 -7.86
N VAL A 12 -18.78 -19.43 -9.03
CA VAL A 12 -19.78 -18.40 -9.35
C VAL A 12 -21.06 -18.64 -8.55
N VAL A 13 -21.54 -19.88 -8.51
CA VAL A 13 -22.70 -20.26 -7.68
C VAL A 13 -22.36 -20.17 -6.20
N ALA A 14 -21.15 -20.59 -5.79
CA ALA A 14 -20.73 -20.42 -4.40
C ALA A 14 -20.70 -18.94 -3.96
N SER A 15 -20.25 -18.05 -4.85
CA SER A 15 -20.22 -16.60 -4.61
C SER A 15 -21.62 -16.00 -4.47
N SER A 16 -22.59 -16.42 -5.30
CA SER A 16 -23.96 -15.90 -5.19
C SER A 16 -24.63 -16.33 -3.89
N VAL A 17 -24.36 -17.56 -3.42
CA VAL A 17 -24.83 -18.03 -2.11
C VAL A 17 -24.16 -17.25 -0.98
N CYS A 18 -22.85 -17.01 -1.03
CA CYS A 18 -22.16 -16.21 -0.01
C CYS A 18 -22.67 -14.76 0.02
N GLU A 19 -22.94 -14.16 -1.13
CA GLU A 19 -23.59 -12.84 -1.22
C GLU A 19 -24.95 -12.82 -0.53
N GLN A 20 -25.78 -13.86 -0.72
CA GLN A 20 -27.07 -13.96 -0.01
C GLN A 20 -26.88 -14.08 1.51
N LEU A 21 -25.88 -14.84 1.97
CA LEU A 21 -25.57 -14.97 3.40
C LEU A 21 -25.12 -13.64 4.01
N VAL A 22 -24.27 -12.91 3.29
CA VAL A 22 -23.77 -11.59 3.70
C VAL A 22 -24.90 -10.57 3.75
N ASN A 23 -25.73 -10.50 2.70
CA ASN A 23 -26.83 -9.54 2.63
C ASN A 23 -28.01 -9.89 3.57
N GLY A 24 -28.11 -11.16 3.98
CA GLY A 24 -29.11 -11.65 4.93
C GLY A 24 -28.63 -11.68 6.39
N ASP A 25 -27.43 -11.16 6.69
CA ASP A 25 -26.80 -11.13 8.02
C ASP A 25 -26.81 -12.50 8.74
N TYR A 26 -26.64 -13.59 7.98
CA TYR A 26 -26.63 -14.93 8.54
C TYR A 26 -25.27 -15.26 9.16
N HIS A 27 -25.11 -14.87 10.42
CA HIS A 27 -23.84 -14.97 11.15
C HIS A 27 -23.21 -16.38 11.13
N GLU A 28 -23.99 -17.46 11.28
CA GLU A 28 -23.46 -18.84 11.26
C GLU A 28 -22.84 -19.24 9.90
N GLY A 29 -23.13 -18.48 8.84
CA GLY A 29 -22.59 -18.66 7.50
C GLY A 29 -21.15 -18.18 7.31
N TRP A 30 -20.52 -17.63 8.34
CA TRP A 30 -19.17 -17.06 8.27
C TRP A 30 -18.11 -18.08 7.81
N ILE A 31 -18.26 -19.35 8.20
CA ILE A 31 -17.33 -20.45 7.83
C ILE A 31 -17.35 -20.69 6.32
N VAL A 32 -18.52 -20.59 5.69
CA VAL A 32 -18.68 -20.77 4.24
C VAL A 32 -18.05 -19.59 3.49
N CYS A 33 -18.25 -18.37 4.01
CA CYS A 33 -17.66 -17.15 3.46
C CYS A 33 -16.12 -17.18 3.60
N GLU A 34 -15.60 -17.66 4.73
CA GLU A 34 -14.17 -17.87 4.95
C GLU A 34 -13.57 -18.82 3.91
N GLN A 35 -14.21 -19.98 3.68
CA GLN A 35 -13.72 -20.98 2.71
C GLN A 35 -13.64 -20.41 1.30
N LEU A 36 -14.66 -19.67 0.86
CA LEU A 36 -14.66 -19.03 -0.46
C LEU A 36 -13.67 -17.86 -0.52
N GLY A 37 -13.53 -17.10 0.55
CA GLY A 37 -12.56 -16.01 0.67
C GLY A 37 -11.10 -16.50 0.55
N ARG A 38 -10.80 -17.68 1.09
CA ARG A 38 -9.49 -18.35 0.96
C ARG A 38 -9.30 -19.11 -0.35
N ALA A 39 -10.33 -19.26 -1.16
CA ALA A 39 -10.24 -20.01 -2.41
C ALA A 39 -9.37 -19.26 -3.42
N HIS A 40 -8.13 -19.74 -3.58
CA HIS A 40 -7.14 -19.18 -4.50
C HIS A 40 -7.60 -19.27 -5.97
N GLN A 41 -8.39 -20.28 -6.31
CA GLN A 41 -8.94 -20.50 -7.65
C GLN A 41 -10.06 -19.50 -8.00
N PHE A 42 -10.62 -18.81 -7.02
CA PHE A 42 -11.62 -17.78 -7.25
C PHE A 42 -10.92 -16.45 -7.57
N ALA A 43 -10.96 -16.04 -8.84
CA ALA A 43 -10.20 -14.89 -9.34
C ALA A 43 -10.69 -13.53 -8.83
N ASN A 44 -11.93 -13.43 -8.33
CA ASN A 44 -12.51 -12.16 -7.89
C ASN A 44 -11.97 -11.75 -6.51
N LEU A 45 -10.86 -11.02 -6.49
CA LEU A 45 -10.23 -10.53 -5.26
C LEU A 45 -11.15 -9.61 -4.42
N PRO A 46 -11.90 -8.65 -5.00
CA PRO A 46 -12.87 -7.86 -4.23
C PRO A 46 -13.94 -8.69 -3.52
N ALA A 47 -14.51 -9.70 -4.19
CA ALA A 47 -15.49 -10.59 -3.58
C ALA A 47 -14.86 -11.43 -2.45
N ARG A 48 -13.64 -11.96 -2.67
CA ARG A 48 -12.89 -12.66 -1.62
C ARG A 48 -12.64 -11.80 -0.39
N ALA A 49 -12.21 -10.55 -0.59
CA ALA A 49 -12.02 -9.58 0.49
C ALA A 49 -13.32 -9.33 1.26
N ARG A 50 -14.44 -9.15 0.55
CA ARG A 50 -15.77 -8.98 1.16
C ARG A 50 -16.17 -10.19 2.02
N PHE A 51 -16.00 -11.41 1.52
CA PHE A 51 -16.33 -12.61 2.28
C PHE A 51 -15.44 -12.83 3.51
N LEU A 52 -14.14 -12.50 3.41
CA LEU A 52 -13.23 -12.52 4.56
C LEU A 52 -13.58 -11.43 5.59
N ASN A 53 -13.98 -10.23 5.15
CA ASN A 53 -14.45 -9.17 6.06
C ASN A 53 -15.70 -9.63 6.84
N PHE A 54 -16.67 -10.25 6.16
CA PHE A 54 -17.84 -10.84 6.83
C PHE A 54 -17.44 -11.96 7.80
N ALA A 55 -16.45 -12.79 7.44
CA ALA A 55 -15.95 -13.79 8.37
C ALA A 55 -15.31 -13.15 9.62
N LEU A 56 -14.52 -12.09 9.45
CA LEU A 56 -13.87 -11.35 10.55
C LEU A 56 -14.86 -10.71 11.53
N THR A 57 -16.07 -10.33 11.11
CA THR A 57 -17.07 -9.73 12.00
C THR A 57 -17.73 -10.73 12.95
N TYR A 58 -17.79 -12.01 12.58
CA TYR A 58 -18.52 -13.05 13.33
C TYR A 58 -17.67 -14.21 13.83
N ALA A 59 -16.41 -14.31 13.40
CA ALA A 59 -15.51 -15.38 13.83
C ALA A 59 -15.16 -15.29 15.32
N SER A 60 -14.91 -16.46 15.91
CA SER A 60 -14.37 -16.55 17.28
C SER A 60 -12.93 -16.05 17.35
N PRO A 61 -12.47 -15.46 18.48
CA PRO A 61 -11.10 -14.96 18.64
C PRO A 61 -9.99 -15.97 18.29
N ALA A 62 -10.26 -17.27 18.42
CA ALA A 62 -9.31 -18.33 18.08
C ALA A 62 -8.93 -18.37 16.58
N TYR A 63 -9.80 -17.89 15.69
CA TYR A 63 -9.58 -17.89 14.23
C TYR A 63 -9.14 -16.54 13.69
N LEU A 64 -9.07 -15.50 14.54
CA LEU A 64 -8.88 -14.12 14.11
C LEU A 64 -7.53 -13.92 13.42
N GLN A 65 -6.45 -14.48 13.98
CA GLN A 65 -5.11 -14.35 13.39
C GLN A 65 -5.05 -14.96 11.99
N ASP A 66 -5.60 -16.16 11.82
CA ASP A 66 -5.57 -16.89 10.55
C ASP A 66 -6.47 -16.22 9.49
N LEU A 67 -7.61 -15.67 9.92
CA LEU A 67 -8.49 -14.88 9.04
C LEU A 67 -7.85 -13.55 8.64
N LEU A 68 -7.17 -12.87 9.57
CA LEU A 68 -6.43 -11.63 9.28
C LEU A 68 -5.29 -11.89 8.29
N ASN A 69 -4.54 -12.99 8.48
CA ASN A 69 -3.48 -13.39 7.54
C ASN A 69 -4.07 -13.64 6.13
N ALA A 70 -5.16 -14.39 6.02
CA ALA A 70 -5.84 -14.61 4.74
C ALA A 70 -6.36 -13.30 4.12
N ARG A 71 -6.89 -12.37 4.92
CA ARG A 71 -7.36 -11.07 4.45
C ARG A 71 -6.21 -10.19 3.95
N ASN A 72 -5.08 -10.23 4.66
CA ASN A 72 -3.84 -9.55 4.33
C ASN A 72 -3.25 -10.08 3.01
N GLU A 73 -3.29 -11.39 2.77
CA GLU A 73 -2.87 -11.98 1.49
C GLU A 73 -3.71 -11.48 0.31
N VAL A 74 -5.03 -11.41 0.47
CA VAL A 74 -5.93 -10.87 -0.57
C VAL A 74 -5.68 -9.37 -0.78
N GLU A 75 -5.50 -8.60 0.29
CA GLU A 75 -5.19 -7.16 0.20
C GLU A 75 -3.88 -6.92 -0.53
N MET A 76 -2.87 -7.69 -0.20
CA MET A 76 -1.56 -7.63 -0.84
C MET A 76 -1.70 -7.85 -2.35
N ALA A 77 -2.42 -8.90 -2.77
CA ALA A 77 -2.66 -9.18 -4.18
C ALA A 77 -3.37 -8.03 -4.91
N MET A 78 -4.36 -7.39 -4.26
CA MET A 78 -5.07 -6.23 -4.82
C MET A 78 -4.15 -5.01 -4.97
N LEU A 79 -3.34 -4.72 -3.95
CA LEU A 79 -2.40 -3.59 -3.98
C LEU A 79 -1.33 -3.80 -5.05
N TYR A 80 -0.83 -5.01 -5.23
CA TYR A 80 0.11 -5.32 -6.32
C TYR A 80 -0.47 -5.12 -7.70
N ALA A 81 -1.69 -5.61 -7.93
CA ALA A 81 -2.38 -5.39 -9.19
C ALA A 81 -2.54 -3.89 -9.47
N LYS A 82 -2.86 -3.10 -8.44
CA LYS A 82 -2.98 -1.64 -8.53
C LYS A 82 -1.64 -0.95 -8.85
N VAL A 83 -0.57 -1.28 -8.13
CA VAL A 83 0.76 -0.67 -8.34
C VAL A 83 1.31 -1.02 -9.73
N ASN A 84 1.21 -2.28 -10.14
CA ASN A 84 1.69 -2.70 -11.46
C ASN A 84 0.89 -2.04 -12.59
N THR A 85 -0.44 -1.94 -12.47
CA THR A 85 -1.26 -1.26 -13.49
C THR A 85 -0.92 0.23 -13.62
N GLN A 86 -0.61 0.91 -12.51
CA GLN A 86 -0.15 2.32 -12.53
C GLN A 86 1.25 2.47 -13.16
N MET A 87 2.14 1.49 -12.94
CA MET A 87 3.47 1.49 -13.57
C MET A 87 3.40 1.15 -15.07
N ASP A 88 2.41 0.34 -15.50
CA ASP A 88 2.23 -0.07 -16.90
C ASP A 88 1.53 1.02 -17.76
N SER A 89 0.65 1.84 -17.17
CA SER A 89 -0.16 2.82 -17.92
C SER A 89 0.62 3.97 -18.54
N ASP A 90 1.79 4.31 -17.98
CA ASP A 90 2.60 5.44 -18.43
C ASP A 90 3.64 5.08 -19.52
N ASP A 91 3.92 3.79 -19.73
CA ASP A 91 4.77 3.33 -20.85
C ASP A 91 4.05 3.41 -22.22
N THR A 92 2.73 3.60 -22.22
CA THR A 92 1.90 3.80 -23.43
C THR A 92 1.55 5.26 -23.74
N GLY A 93 2.03 6.23 -22.95
CA GLY A 93 1.72 7.66 -23.11
C GLY A 93 2.60 8.42 -24.11
N GLY A 94 3.19 7.75 -25.09
CA GLY A 94 4.22 8.32 -25.98
C GLY A 94 3.91 8.28 -27.48
N ASP A 95 2.71 7.93 -27.90
CA ASP A 95 2.32 8.02 -29.32
C ASP A 95 0.78 8.14 -29.45
N SER A 96 0.23 9.26 -29.02
CA SER A 96 -1.03 9.74 -29.59
C SER A 96 -0.68 10.55 -30.83
N ASP A 97 -0.41 9.85 -31.93
CA ASP A 97 -0.49 10.48 -33.25
C ASP A 97 -1.97 10.56 -33.61
N ASP A 98 -2.41 11.78 -33.85
CA ASP A 98 -3.78 12.16 -34.16
C ASP A 98 -4.13 11.69 -35.58
N GLY A 99 -4.26 10.37 -35.76
CA GLY A 99 -4.61 9.75 -37.03
C GLY A 99 -6.08 9.35 -37.06
N PHE A 100 -6.97 10.31 -37.32
CA PHE A 100 -8.30 10.02 -37.84
C PHE A 100 -8.15 9.21 -39.14
N VAL A 101 -8.44 7.91 -39.10
CA VAL A 101 -8.58 7.10 -40.31
C VAL A 101 -9.94 6.40 -40.34
N ASP A 102 -10.66 6.83 -41.35
CA ASP A 102 -12.00 6.45 -41.75
C ASP A 102 -12.12 4.96 -42.08
N ALA A 103 -13.34 4.46 -41.96
CA ALA A 103 -13.71 3.10 -42.25
C ALA A 103 -13.56 2.77 -43.75
N PHE A 104 -13.32 1.48 -44.01
CA PHE A 104 -13.51 0.73 -45.26
C PHE A 104 -12.29 0.34 -46.11
N SER A 105 -12.25 -0.98 -46.37
CA SER A 105 -11.66 -1.73 -47.49
C SER A 105 -10.18 -2.10 -47.41
N HIS A 106 -9.65 -3.19 -47.97
CA HIS A 106 -10.07 -4.56 -48.33
C HIS A 106 -8.79 -5.19 -48.96
N VAL A 107 -8.45 -6.43 -48.59
CA VAL A 107 -7.67 -7.44 -49.37
C VAL A 107 -6.15 -7.30 -49.61
N GLU A 108 -5.49 -8.39 -49.19
CA GLU A 108 -4.34 -9.16 -49.71
C GLU A 108 -3.25 -8.51 -50.60
N SER A 109 -1.99 -8.78 -50.28
CA SER A 109 -1.13 -9.78 -50.95
C SER A 109 0.36 -9.51 -50.65
N GLY A 110 1.17 -10.58 -50.71
CA GLY A 110 2.53 -10.64 -50.20
C GLY A 110 3.63 -10.00 -51.05
N GLY A 111 4.87 -10.17 -50.56
CA GLY A 111 6.09 -9.74 -51.24
C GLY A 111 7.29 -9.78 -50.30
N GLU A 112 8.16 -10.76 -50.50
CA GLU A 112 9.50 -10.89 -49.94
C GLU A 112 10.41 -9.78 -50.49
N ASP A 113 11.28 -9.17 -49.67
CA ASP A 113 12.62 -8.77 -50.14
C ASP A 113 13.61 -8.51 -48.99
N GLU A 114 14.82 -9.04 -49.15
CA GLU A 114 15.99 -8.80 -48.30
C GLU A 114 16.75 -7.57 -48.81
N GLY A 115 17.20 -6.69 -47.90
CA GLY A 115 18.01 -5.53 -48.26
C GLY A 115 18.77 -4.94 -47.07
N ASP A 116 20.08 -5.21 -47.05
CA ASP A 116 21.10 -4.69 -46.14
C ASP A 116 21.35 -3.18 -46.36
N SER A 117 21.43 -2.38 -45.28
CA SER A 117 22.33 -1.22 -45.16
C SER A 117 22.25 -0.56 -43.77
N SER A 118 23.42 -0.43 -43.17
CA SER A 118 23.76 0.25 -41.92
C SER A 118 23.32 1.72 -41.84
N SER A 119 22.73 2.14 -40.71
CA SER A 119 22.97 3.47 -40.15
C SER A 119 22.80 3.49 -38.62
N ASP A 120 23.66 4.28 -38.01
CA ASP A 120 24.00 4.39 -36.60
C ASP A 120 22.96 5.20 -35.81
N SER A 121 22.36 4.61 -34.76
CA SER A 121 21.81 5.35 -33.61
C SER A 121 21.63 4.41 -32.40
N PRO A 122 21.85 4.89 -31.15
CA PRO A 122 21.85 4.03 -29.98
C PRO A 122 20.41 3.75 -29.56
N THR A 123 19.83 2.68 -30.08
CA THR A 123 18.53 2.17 -29.63
C THR A 123 18.67 1.70 -28.18
N ARG A 124 18.15 2.53 -27.27
CA ARG A 124 18.00 2.22 -25.86
C ARG A 124 17.28 0.88 -25.72
N LYS A 125 17.87 0.00 -24.92
CA LYS A 125 17.37 -1.32 -24.55
C LYS A 125 16.03 -1.20 -23.82
N THR A 126 14.91 -1.24 -24.53
CA THR A 126 13.55 -1.31 -23.94
C THR A 126 12.83 -2.63 -24.22
N GLY A 127 13.40 -3.53 -25.04
CA GLY A 127 12.76 -4.80 -25.42
C GLY A 127 12.91 -5.98 -24.45
N LEU A 128 13.62 -5.84 -23.32
CA LEU A 128 13.92 -7.01 -22.45
C LEU A 128 12.85 -7.30 -21.38
N PHE A 129 11.95 -6.34 -21.11
CA PHE A 129 10.90 -6.50 -20.10
C PHE A 129 9.57 -7.06 -20.66
N GLN A 130 9.28 -6.87 -21.96
CA GLN A 130 8.03 -7.33 -22.59
C GLN A 130 7.89 -8.86 -22.60
N GLY A 131 8.98 -9.60 -22.85
CA GLY A 131 8.94 -11.07 -22.92
C GLY A 131 8.71 -11.75 -21.55
N THR A 132 9.09 -11.08 -20.46
CA THR A 132 8.99 -11.64 -19.10
C THR A 132 7.68 -11.23 -18.41
N LEU A 133 7.18 -10.02 -18.70
CA LEU A 133 5.94 -9.46 -18.14
C LEU A 133 4.65 -10.00 -18.78
N GLY A 134 4.69 -10.29 -20.08
CA GLY A 134 3.56 -10.95 -20.77
C GLY A 134 3.26 -12.35 -20.20
N VAL A 135 4.30 -13.07 -19.76
CA VAL A 135 4.17 -14.35 -19.07
C VAL A 135 3.59 -14.16 -17.66
N THR A 136 3.88 -13.04 -16.98
CA THR A 136 3.32 -12.74 -15.65
C THR A 136 1.81 -12.46 -15.71
N ARG A 137 1.30 -11.86 -16.78
CA ARG A 137 -0.14 -11.61 -16.97
C ARG A 137 -0.98 -12.90 -17.11
N SER A 138 -0.42 -13.93 -17.76
CA SER A 138 -1.02 -15.27 -17.85
C SER A 138 -0.94 -16.03 -16.52
N VAL A 139 0.18 -15.86 -15.80
CA VAL A 139 0.39 -16.47 -14.48
C VAL A 139 -0.50 -15.85 -13.39
N LEU A 140 -0.90 -14.58 -13.52
CA LEU A 140 -1.81 -13.91 -12.60
C LEU A 140 -3.28 -14.38 -12.73
N SER A 141 -3.71 -14.89 -13.89
CA SER A 141 -5.09 -15.37 -14.06
C SER A 141 -5.28 -16.87 -13.78
N VAL A 142 -4.19 -17.65 -13.73
CA VAL A 142 -4.27 -19.12 -13.53
C VAL A 142 -3.60 -19.62 -12.25
N THR A 143 -2.78 -18.85 -11.52
CA THR A 143 -1.98 -19.45 -10.45
C THR A 143 -1.85 -18.56 -9.21
N ALA A 144 -2.82 -18.66 -8.31
CA ALA A 144 -2.72 -18.18 -6.94
C ALA A 144 -2.01 -19.19 -5.99
N SER A 145 -1.27 -20.17 -6.53
CA SER A 145 -0.42 -21.09 -5.73
C SER A 145 0.97 -20.51 -5.41
N THR A 146 1.11 -19.18 -5.44
CA THR A 146 2.40 -18.51 -5.29
C THR A 146 2.32 -17.35 -4.32
N THR A 147 1.67 -17.48 -3.17
CA THR A 147 1.88 -16.52 -2.06
C THR A 147 3.35 -16.54 -1.63
N SER A 148 4.03 -17.70 -1.64
CA SER A 148 5.48 -17.81 -1.41
C SER A 148 6.32 -17.18 -2.52
N ASN A 149 6.02 -17.41 -3.80
CA ASN A 149 6.81 -16.81 -4.89
C ASN A 149 6.46 -15.35 -5.16
N LEU A 150 5.22 -14.92 -4.87
CA LEU A 150 4.84 -13.51 -4.85
C LEU A 150 5.60 -12.83 -3.72
N VAL A 151 5.47 -13.26 -2.45
CA VAL A 151 6.26 -12.71 -1.33
C VAL A 151 7.78 -12.69 -1.64
N MET A 152 8.33 -13.73 -2.25
CA MET A 152 9.76 -13.74 -2.64
C MET A 152 10.11 -12.85 -3.85
N SER A 153 9.20 -12.66 -4.81
CA SER A 153 9.36 -11.74 -5.96
C SER A 153 9.12 -10.27 -5.55
N VAL A 154 8.29 -10.06 -4.54
CA VAL A 154 7.90 -8.81 -3.89
C VAL A 154 9.01 -8.22 -3.04
N ALA A 155 9.75 -9.09 -2.34
CA ALA A 155 11.00 -8.75 -1.68
C ALA A 155 12.16 -8.51 -2.67
N SER A 156 11.92 -8.57 -3.99
CA SER A 156 13.01 -8.33 -4.95
C SER A 156 13.44 -6.87 -4.85
N LYS A 157 14.75 -6.66 -4.64
CA LYS A 157 15.37 -5.33 -4.66
C LYS A 157 15.07 -4.57 -5.96
N GLN A 158 14.76 -5.28 -7.04
CA GLN A 158 14.41 -4.70 -8.34
C GLN A 158 13.01 -4.10 -8.36
N PHE A 159 12.00 -4.78 -7.80
CA PHE A 159 10.66 -4.23 -7.65
C PHE A 159 10.70 -2.92 -6.86
N TRP A 160 11.28 -2.94 -5.66
CA TRP A 160 11.35 -1.75 -4.80
C TRP A 160 12.14 -0.60 -5.42
N ARG A 161 13.23 -0.89 -6.14
CA ARG A 161 13.96 0.14 -6.90
C ARG A 161 13.10 0.76 -8.00
N SER A 162 12.39 -0.07 -8.76
CA SER A 162 11.50 0.40 -9.81
C SER A 162 10.38 1.25 -9.21
N ALA A 163 9.67 0.73 -8.21
CA ALA A 163 8.56 1.42 -7.54
C ALA A 163 8.98 2.77 -6.94
N VAL A 164 10.13 2.85 -6.25
CA VAL A 164 10.61 4.14 -5.70
C VAL A 164 10.96 5.14 -6.80
N ASN A 165 11.50 4.67 -7.94
CA ASN A 165 11.78 5.56 -9.08
C ASN A 165 10.50 6.14 -9.70
N TRP A 166 9.35 5.49 -9.53
CA TRP A 166 8.05 5.96 -10.02
C TRP A 166 7.42 7.07 -9.18
N ILE A 167 7.89 7.29 -7.95
CA ILE A 167 7.36 8.36 -7.09
C ILE A 167 7.64 9.74 -7.69
N GLN A 168 8.85 9.95 -8.25
CA GLN A 168 9.26 11.24 -8.79
C GLN A 168 8.44 11.68 -10.02
N PRO A 169 8.23 10.83 -11.06
CA PRO A 169 7.34 11.15 -12.18
C PRO A 169 5.91 11.48 -11.75
N LEU A 170 5.35 10.73 -10.80
CA LEU A 170 4.00 10.97 -10.30
C LEU A 170 3.88 12.30 -9.54
N HIS A 171 4.93 12.69 -8.82
CA HIS A 171 4.99 13.99 -8.17
C HIS A 171 4.99 15.13 -9.20
N ASP A 172 5.75 15.00 -10.29
CA ASP A 172 5.79 15.99 -11.37
C ASP A 172 4.46 16.10 -12.12
N LEU A 173 3.72 14.99 -12.28
CA LEU A 173 2.35 14.99 -12.83
C LEU A 173 1.34 15.66 -11.87
N SER A 174 1.47 15.40 -10.58
CA SER A 174 0.61 15.99 -9.54
C SER A 174 0.79 17.51 -9.44
N LEU A 175 1.99 18.02 -9.73
CA LEU A 175 2.26 19.46 -9.80
C LEU A 175 1.79 20.11 -11.10
N ARG A 176 1.62 19.33 -12.18
CA ARG A 176 1.16 19.81 -13.50
C ARG A 176 -0.35 19.78 -13.67
N GLY A 177 -1.06 19.00 -12.87
CA GLY A 177 -2.52 18.96 -12.85
C GLY A 177 -3.09 20.23 -12.22
N GLU A 178 -3.38 21.25 -13.02
CA GLU A 178 -4.32 22.30 -12.64
C GLU A 178 -5.69 21.63 -12.45
N SER A 179 -6.07 21.41 -11.20
CA SER A 179 -7.40 20.93 -10.87
C SER A 179 -8.38 22.11 -10.98
N ASP A 180 -9.18 22.13 -12.04
CA ASP A 180 -10.33 23.04 -12.25
C ASP A 180 -11.48 22.83 -11.24
N LEU A 181 -11.22 22.09 -10.14
CA LEU A 181 -12.19 21.90 -9.07
C LEU A 181 -12.23 23.15 -8.18
N PRO A 182 -13.42 23.53 -7.68
CA PRO A 182 -13.57 24.69 -6.81
C PRO A 182 -12.61 24.56 -5.63
N LEU A 183 -11.95 25.68 -5.27
CA LEU A 183 -11.03 25.85 -4.15
C LEU A 183 -11.45 24.95 -2.97
N SER A 184 -10.90 23.74 -2.92
CA SER A 184 -11.00 22.91 -1.74
C SER A 184 -10.26 23.67 -0.66
N ASP A 185 -10.83 23.76 0.54
CA ASP A 185 -10.12 24.23 1.73
C ASP A 185 -8.93 23.28 1.93
N THR A 186 -7.80 23.60 1.30
CA THR A 186 -6.57 22.83 1.39
C THR A 186 -5.78 23.40 2.55
N ASN A 187 -5.31 22.53 3.46
CA ASN A 187 -4.44 22.95 4.56
C ASN A 187 -3.00 23.13 4.08
N ALA A 188 -2.82 23.73 2.90
CA ALA A 188 -1.53 23.89 2.24
C ALA A 188 -0.58 24.73 3.10
N ASP A 189 -1.07 25.79 3.73
CA ASP A 189 -0.29 26.65 4.63
C ASP A 189 -0.01 26.00 5.99
N PHE A 190 -0.66 24.88 6.31
CA PHE A 190 -0.50 24.15 7.56
C PHE A 190 -0.78 25.00 8.81
N ASN A 191 -1.86 25.78 8.77
CA ASN A 191 -2.30 26.66 9.86
C ASN A 191 -3.19 25.94 10.88
N LEU A 192 -3.88 24.88 10.45
CA LEU A 192 -4.76 24.07 11.31
C LEU A 192 -4.18 22.67 11.48
N GLN A 193 -4.51 22.01 12.58
CA GLN A 193 -4.19 20.59 12.76
C GLN A 193 -5.12 19.76 11.88
N GLY A 194 -4.52 18.95 10.99
CA GLY A 194 -5.26 17.99 10.17
C GLY A 194 -5.68 16.77 10.98
N CYS A 195 -6.91 16.31 10.79
CA CYS A 195 -7.41 15.07 11.37
C CYS A 195 -8.32 14.29 10.41
N HIS A 196 -8.33 12.97 10.55
CA HIS A 196 -9.30 12.11 9.86
C HIS A 196 -10.75 12.57 10.12
N ALA A 197 -11.62 12.45 9.13
CA ALA A 197 -13.02 12.90 9.21
C ALA A 197 -13.82 12.27 10.35
N PHE A 198 -13.39 11.10 10.84
CA PHE A 198 -13.97 10.43 12.02
C PHE A 198 -13.79 11.26 13.31
N TYR A 199 -12.71 12.03 13.43
CA TYR A 199 -12.37 12.81 14.63
C TYR A 199 -12.80 14.28 14.53
N ALA A 200 -13.52 14.67 13.48
CA ALA A 200 -13.90 16.06 13.23
C ALA A 200 -14.68 16.68 14.40
N ASP A 201 -15.51 15.91 15.09
CA ASP A 201 -16.35 16.43 16.19
C ASP A 201 -15.56 16.66 17.50
N ILE A 202 -14.33 16.17 17.60
CA ILE A 202 -13.54 16.25 18.85
C ILE A 202 -12.89 17.63 19.01
N HIS A 203 -12.52 18.29 17.92
CA HIS A 203 -11.75 19.54 17.94
C HIS A 203 -12.54 20.67 17.28
N PRO A 204 -12.70 21.85 17.91
CA PRO A 204 -13.48 22.95 17.33
C PRO A 204 -12.76 23.67 16.17
N GLU A 205 -11.43 23.70 16.17
CA GLU A 205 -10.61 24.33 15.10
C GLU A 205 -9.65 23.29 14.52
N HIS A 206 -10.09 22.60 13.46
CA HIS A 206 -9.32 21.56 12.79
C HIS A 206 -9.51 21.62 11.28
N HIS A 207 -8.56 21.02 10.56
CA HIS A 207 -8.72 20.70 9.14
C HIS A 207 -9.19 19.26 9.01
N VAL A 208 -10.27 19.03 8.25
CA VAL A 208 -10.74 17.68 7.94
C VAL A 208 -9.93 17.15 6.77
N SER A 209 -9.21 16.06 7.00
CA SER A 209 -8.42 15.36 5.99
C SER A 209 -9.24 15.09 4.73
N SER A 210 -8.66 15.44 3.58
CA SER A 210 -9.13 15.02 2.26
C SER A 210 -8.69 13.59 1.91
N ILE A 211 -7.82 12.99 2.72
CA ILE A 211 -7.39 11.59 2.60
C ILE A 211 -8.45 10.71 3.28
N GLY A 212 -9.09 9.83 2.49
CA GLY A 212 -10.08 8.86 2.95
C GLY A 212 -11.53 9.31 2.77
N ALA A 213 -12.42 8.77 3.59
CA ALA A 213 -13.86 8.97 3.44
C ALA A 213 -14.29 10.36 3.93
N SER A 214 -15.10 11.05 3.12
CA SER A 214 -15.80 12.27 3.53
C SER A 214 -17.23 11.96 3.95
N TYR A 215 -17.50 12.02 5.26
CA TYR A 215 -18.85 11.86 5.80
C TYR A 215 -19.79 13.02 5.44
N LYS A 216 -19.26 14.15 4.95
CA LYS A 216 -20.05 15.31 4.52
C LYS A 216 -20.61 15.12 3.11
N SER A 217 -19.81 14.60 2.19
CA SER A 217 -20.21 14.42 0.79
C SER A 217 -20.77 13.03 0.48
N TYR A 218 -20.60 12.05 1.39
CA TYR A 218 -20.90 10.64 1.15
C TYR A 218 -20.25 10.10 -0.14
N ALA A 219 -19.15 10.74 -0.55
CA ALA A 219 -18.38 10.35 -1.72
C ALA A 219 -17.39 9.24 -1.35
N PRO A 220 -17.08 8.32 -2.30
CA PRO A 220 -16.06 7.31 -2.08
C PRO A 220 -14.69 7.95 -1.85
N ASP A 221 -13.81 7.21 -1.17
CA ASP A 221 -12.42 7.61 -0.91
C ASP A 221 -11.73 7.95 -2.24
N ALA A 222 -11.43 9.23 -2.44
CA ALA A 222 -10.71 9.71 -3.62
C ALA A 222 -9.50 10.52 -3.13
N ILE A 223 -8.33 9.90 -3.17
CA ILE A 223 -7.08 10.61 -2.95
C ILE A 223 -6.78 11.39 -4.22
N ASN A 224 -6.92 12.71 -4.17
CA ASN A 224 -6.75 13.57 -5.34
C ASN A 224 -5.28 13.65 -5.84
N ASN A 225 -4.32 13.17 -5.03
CA ASN A 225 -2.91 13.16 -5.37
C ASN A 225 -2.47 11.72 -5.77
N PRO A 226 -2.22 11.45 -7.07
CA PRO A 226 -1.84 10.11 -7.53
C PRO A 226 -0.48 9.65 -6.98
N ALA A 227 0.47 10.56 -6.74
CA ALA A 227 1.76 10.22 -6.12
C ALA A 227 1.60 9.75 -4.67
N LEU A 228 0.70 10.41 -3.93
CA LEU A 228 0.36 10.03 -2.56
C LEU A 228 -0.39 8.70 -2.53
N GLU A 229 -1.35 8.50 -3.44
CA GLU A 229 -2.10 7.24 -3.55
C GLU A 229 -1.16 6.05 -3.83
N PHE A 230 -0.23 6.22 -4.77
CA PHE A 230 0.78 5.22 -5.09
C PHE A 230 1.73 4.96 -3.90
N SER A 231 2.24 6.02 -3.27
CA SER A 231 3.15 5.89 -2.11
C SER A 231 2.47 5.24 -0.90
N LEU A 232 1.19 5.54 -0.64
CA LEU A 232 0.39 4.86 0.38
C LEU A 232 0.16 3.38 0.04
N ALA A 233 -0.06 3.04 -1.23
CA ALA A 233 -0.16 1.64 -1.65
C ALA A 233 1.16 0.88 -1.39
N LEU A 234 2.31 1.47 -1.72
CA LEU A 234 3.62 0.90 -1.43
C LEU A 234 3.89 0.76 0.06
N LEU A 235 3.54 1.77 0.86
CA LEU A 235 3.68 1.72 2.31
C LEU A 235 2.83 0.59 2.90
N ARG A 236 1.58 0.47 2.45
CA ARG A 236 0.66 -0.57 2.92
C ARG A 236 1.13 -1.97 2.54
N ILE A 237 1.68 -2.14 1.34
CA ILE A 237 2.36 -3.37 0.93
C ILE A 237 3.48 -3.71 1.93
N ALA A 238 4.38 -2.77 2.23
CA ALA A 238 5.49 -3.03 3.14
C ALA A 238 5.02 -3.43 4.55
N LEU A 239 4.01 -2.74 5.10
CA LEU A 239 3.47 -3.02 6.43
C LEU A 239 2.74 -4.37 6.51
N ILE A 240 2.00 -4.74 5.46
CA ILE A 240 1.34 -6.05 5.38
C ILE A 240 2.41 -7.16 5.28
N GLU A 241 3.46 -6.95 4.50
CA GLU A 241 4.54 -7.92 4.34
C GLU A 241 5.29 -8.14 5.66
N GLU A 242 5.57 -7.06 6.39
CA GLU A 242 6.16 -7.12 7.72
C GLU A 242 5.27 -7.94 8.70
N THR A 243 3.95 -7.71 8.64
CA THR A 243 2.98 -8.44 9.47
C THR A 243 2.96 -9.93 9.14
N LEU A 244 2.94 -10.29 7.85
CA LEU A 244 2.92 -11.68 7.39
C LEU A 244 4.22 -12.43 7.70
N THR A 245 5.35 -11.72 7.72
CA THR A 245 6.67 -12.31 7.98
C THR A 245 7.13 -12.16 9.43
N GLN A 246 6.31 -11.58 10.30
CA GLN A 246 6.63 -11.30 11.71
C GLN A 246 7.93 -10.47 11.85
N GLY A 247 8.16 -9.54 10.93
CA GLY A 247 9.34 -8.66 10.93
C GLY A 247 10.62 -9.26 10.36
N ASN A 248 10.57 -10.44 9.72
CA ASN A 248 11.77 -11.15 9.29
C ASN A 248 12.36 -10.70 7.94
N THR A 249 11.58 -10.07 7.04
CA THR A 249 12.01 -9.92 5.62
C THR A 249 12.18 -8.49 5.13
N VAL A 250 11.32 -7.55 5.51
CA VAL A 250 11.30 -6.21 4.91
C VAL A 250 11.17 -5.13 5.97
N LYS A 251 12.22 -4.33 6.10
CA LYS A 251 12.10 -3.01 6.73
C LYS A 251 11.47 -2.06 5.72
N THR A 252 10.46 -1.31 6.15
CA THR A 252 9.79 -0.30 5.32
C THR A 252 10.83 0.64 4.69
N ASN A 253 10.70 0.90 3.39
CA ASN A 253 11.64 1.79 2.71
C ASN A 253 11.46 3.21 3.23
N LYS A 254 12.50 3.75 3.88
CA LYS A 254 12.48 5.08 4.47
C LYS A 254 12.11 6.19 3.48
N ALA A 255 12.47 6.06 2.20
CA ALA A 255 12.11 7.05 1.19
C ALA A 255 10.58 7.14 1.01
N VAL A 256 9.90 5.99 1.00
CA VAL A 256 8.43 5.91 0.91
C VAL A 256 7.81 6.47 2.18
N VAL A 257 8.34 6.13 3.36
CA VAL A 257 7.83 6.65 4.64
C VAL A 257 7.97 8.17 4.72
N THR A 258 9.12 8.72 4.34
CA THR A 258 9.39 10.16 4.31
C THR A 258 8.43 10.89 3.36
N GLU A 259 8.22 10.36 2.15
CA GLU A 259 7.30 10.93 1.16
C GLU A 259 5.87 10.96 1.69
N VAL A 260 5.37 9.82 2.17
CA VAL A 260 4.01 9.72 2.72
C VAL A 260 3.87 10.59 3.97
N ALA A 261 4.85 10.61 4.87
CA ALA A 261 4.81 11.46 6.06
C ALA A 261 4.69 12.94 5.69
N GLN A 262 5.48 13.41 4.71
CA GLN A 262 5.44 14.79 4.25
C GLN A 262 4.06 15.19 3.69
N ALA A 263 3.45 14.31 2.89
CA ALA A 263 2.15 14.56 2.29
C ALA A 263 0.98 14.43 3.28
N VAL A 264 1.07 13.48 4.23
CA VAL A 264 0.00 13.18 5.19
C VAL A 264 -0.02 14.16 6.36
N LEU A 265 1.13 14.68 6.82
CA LEU A 265 1.19 15.52 8.04
C LEU A 265 0.25 16.74 8.02
N ARG A 266 -0.03 17.30 6.85
CA ARG A 266 -0.93 18.46 6.69
C ARG A 266 -2.40 18.07 6.72
N GLU A 267 -2.72 16.84 6.32
CA GLU A 267 -4.08 16.32 6.21
C GLU A 267 -4.50 15.55 7.47
N ASP A 268 -3.63 14.68 7.98
CA ASP A 268 -3.81 13.87 9.18
C ASP A 268 -2.53 13.89 10.02
N MET A 269 -2.50 14.80 11.00
CA MET A 269 -1.35 15.01 11.86
C MET A 269 -1.04 13.78 12.74
N PRO A 270 -2.02 13.13 13.39
CA PRO A 270 -1.78 11.88 14.12
C PRO A 270 -1.13 10.78 13.26
N LEU A 271 -1.66 10.54 12.05
CA LEU A 271 -1.08 9.55 11.14
C LEU A 271 0.34 9.97 10.72
N GLY A 272 0.53 11.23 10.33
CA GLY A 272 1.83 11.77 9.97
C GLY A 272 2.88 11.62 11.09
N LEU A 273 2.50 11.86 12.34
CA LEU A 273 3.36 11.63 13.51
C LEU A 273 3.75 10.16 13.67
N CYS A 274 2.78 9.24 13.53
CA CYS A 274 3.09 7.81 13.54
C CYS A 274 4.11 7.44 12.46
N LEU A 275 3.97 7.99 11.25
CA LEU A 275 4.92 7.76 10.16
C LEU A 275 6.31 8.32 10.46
N LEU A 276 6.40 9.52 11.06
CA LEU A 276 7.66 10.08 11.52
C LEU A 276 8.32 9.20 12.59
N PHE A 277 7.54 8.55 13.46
CA PHE A 277 8.06 7.62 14.47
C PHE A 277 8.52 6.28 13.90
N MET A 278 8.07 5.90 12.70
CA MET A 278 8.62 4.73 11.99
C MET A 278 10.01 5.01 11.41
N LEU A 279 10.44 6.28 11.30
CA LEU A 279 11.77 6.63 10.86
C LEU A 279 12.79 6.35 11.97
N GLU A 280 13.67 5.38 11.76
CA GLU A 280 14.72 5.00 12.73
C GLU A 280 15.72 6.13 13.01
N GLN A 281 15.94 7.03 12.04
CA GLN A 281 16.93 8.11 12.15
C GLN A 281 16.27 9.47 12.39
N PRO A 282 16.71 10.24 13.41
CA PRO A 282 16.11 11.54 13.72
C PRO A 282 16.36 12.58 12.62
N GLU A 283 17.42 12.41 11.81
CA GLU A 283 17.72 13.31 10.69
C GLU A 283 16.69 13.19 9.56
N ASP A 284 16.17 11.98 9.31
CA ASP A 284 15.13 11.76 8.28
C ASP A 284 13.83 12.49 8.71
N ALA A 285 13.43 12.35 9.98
CA ALA A 285 12.28 13.08 10.52
C ALA A 285 12.52 14.61 10.50
N ARG A 286 13.73 15.07 10.82
CA ARG A 286 14.10 16.49 10.75
C ARG A 286 14.00 17.05 9.34
N ALA A 287 14.37 16.28 8.31
CA ALA A 287 14.25 16.69 6.92
C ALA A 287 12.79 16.96 6.55
N VAL A 288 11.86 16.07 6.95
CA VAL A 288 10.41 16.27 6.76
C VAL A 288 9.92 17.50 7.53
N LEU A 289 10.27 17.63 8.81
CA LEU A 289 9.85 18.78 9.61
C LEU A 289 10.36 20.12 9.03
N SER A 290 11.53 20.11 8.40
CA SER A 290 12.13 21.28 7.78
C SER A 290 11.47 21.67 6.46
N SER A 291 10.73 20.76 5.81
CA SER A 291 9.98 21.03 4.57
C SER A 291 8.58 21.59 4.84
N LEU A 292 8.12 21.59 6.10
CA LEU A 292 6.82 22.13 6.48
C LEU A 292 6.80 23.67 6.50
N PRO A 293 5.63 24.30 6.28
CA PRO A 293 5.45 25.74 6.43
C PRO A 293 5.79 26.21 7.86
N ARG A 294 6.18 27.47 8.02
CA ARG A 294 6.53 28.05 9.33
C ARG A 294 5.28 28.57 10.04
N THR A 295 4.59 27.70 10.74
CA THR A 295 3.36 27.99 11.49
C THR A 295 3.50 27.54 12.94
N ASP A 296 2.57 27.97 13.80
CA ASP A 296 2.53 27.50 15.19
C ASP A 296 2.32 25.97 15.25
N VAL A 297 1.55 25.41 14.31
CA VAL A 297 1.32 23.97 14.22
C VAL A 297 2.61 23.22 13.86
N SER A 298 3.39 23.68 12.88
CA SER A 298 4.66 23.03 12.55
C SER A 298 5.69 23.09 13.67
N LEU A 299 5.70 24.20 14.42
CA LEU A 299 6.53 24.33 15.62
C LEU A 299 6.09 23.35 16.71
N GLN A 300 4.78 23.20 16.94
CA GLN A 300 4.23 22.25 17.91
C GLN A 300 4.56 20.80 17.55
N VAL A 301 4.35 20.40 16.30
CA VAL A 301 4.68 19.06 15.79
C VAL A 301 6.17 18.78 15.92
N SER A 302 7.01 19.72 15.49
CA SER A 302 8.47 19.59 15.62
C SER A 302 8.89 19.40 17.08
N ARG A 303 8.36 20.23 17.98
CA ARG A 303 8.62 20.14 19.42
C ARG A 303 8.21 18.77 19.98
N PHE A 304 7.04 18.26 19.59
CA PHE A 304 6.55 16.96 20.05
C PHE A 304 7.48 15.82 19.62
N VAL A 305 7.86 15.79 18.33
CA VAL A 305 8.78 14.77 17.79
C VAL A 305 10.14 14.82 18.49
N PHE A 306 10.72 16.01 18.70
CA PHE A 306 12.01 16.13 19.38
C PHE A 306 11.94 15.74 20.87
N ILE A 307 10.85 16.05 21.57
CA ILE A 307 10.68 15.60 22.96
C ILE A 307 10.61 14.07 23.02
N HIS A 308 9.84 13.45 22.13
CA HIS A 308 9.72 12.00 22.05
C HIS A 308 11.07 11.33 21.75
N ALA A 309 11.83 11.85 20.78
CA ALA A 309 13.16 11.33 20.44
C ALA A 309 14.14 11.39 21.63
N ASN A 310 14.17 12.52 22.35
CA ASN A 310 15.03 12.68 23.52
C ASN A 310 14.62 11.76 24.68
N ALA A 311 13.30 11.62 24.93
CA ALA A 311 12.80 10.72 25.96
C ALA A 311 13.17 9.25 25.66
N SER A 312 13.02 8.82 24.40
CA SER A 312 13.42 7.48 23.95
C SER A 312 14.92 7.23 24.14
N MET A 313 15.76 8.22 23.82
CA MET A 313 17.20 8.13 24.05
C MET A 313 17.54 7.99 25.54
N MET A 314 16.91 8.78 26.41
CA MET A 314 17.15 8.70 27.86
C MET A 314 16.73 7.35 28.44
N VAL A 315 15.57 6.81 28.04
CA VAL A 315 15.12 5.49 28.46
C VAL A 315 16.10 4.40 28.01
N THR A 316 16.61 4.50 26.79
CA THR A 316 17.60 3.54 26.26
C THR A 316 18.92 3.59 27.05
N VAL A 317 19.42 4.78 27.39
CA VAL A 317 20.62 4.97 28.22
C VAL A 317 20.41 4.36 29.61
N VAL A 318 19.28 4.66 30.25
CA VAL A 318 18.94 4.14 31.58
C VAL A 318 18.83 2.61 31.56
N ILE A 319 18.18 2.01 30.55
CA ILE A 319 18.08 0.56 30.40
C ILE A 319 19.46 -0.07 30.20
N LYS A 320 20.35 0.58 29.42
CA LYS A 320 21.71 0.11 29.18
C LYS A 320 22.55 0.15 30.46
N GLU A 321 22.50 1.25 31.21
CA GLU A 321 23.17 1.37 32.51
C GLU A 321 22.65 0.32 33.51
N LEU A 322 21.32 0.13 33.59
CA LEU A 322 20.74 -0.90 34.45
C LEU A 322 21.18 -2.32 34.07
N ARG A 323 21.31 -2.61 32.77
CA ARG A 323 21.80 -3.91 32.27
C ARG A 323 23.28 -4.13 32.57
N GLU A 324 24.10 -3.10 32.42
CA GLU A 324 25.54 -3.15 32.72
C GLU A 324 25.80 -3.29 34.23
N HIS A 325 25.00 -2.62 35.07
CA HIS A 325 25.08 -2.74 36.53
C HIS A 325 24.48 -4.05 37.09
N SER A 326 23.58 -4.71 36.35
CA SER A 326 23.00 -6.00 36.77
C SER A 326 23.90 -7.22 36.51
N LEU A 327 25.02 -7.06 35.79
CA LEU A 327 25.98 -8.14 35.50
C LEU A 327 27.12 -8.27 36.55
N HIS A 328 27.01 -7.59 37.69
CA HIS A 328 27.99 -7.63 38.79
C HIS A 328 27.35 -7.99 40.13
N ILE A 329 26.64 -9.12 40.19
CA ILE A 329 26.37 -9.79 41.46
C ILE A 329 27.32 -10.98 41.57
N PRO A 330 28.46 -10.87 42.28
CA PRO A 330 29.29 -12.03 42.57
C PRO A 330 28.50 -13.00 43.46
N TYR A 331 28.30 -14.22 42.99
CA TYR A 331 27.77 -15.31 43.82
C TYR A 331 28.68 -15.49 45.05
N PRO A 332 28.16 -15.38 46.29
CA PRO A 332 28.95 -15.74 47.46
C PRO A 332 29.18 -17.25 47.45
N SER A 333 30.44 -17.64 47.48
CA SER A 333 30.92 -19.00 47.64
C SER A 333 30.28 -19.65 48.87
N SER A 334 29.65 -20.81 48.66
CA SER A 334 29.07 -21.64 49.72
C SER A 334 30.14 -22.08 50.73
N PRO A 335 29.87 -22.04 52.04
CA PRO A 335 30.74 -22.71 52.99
C PRO A 335 30.49 -24.22 52.89
N HIS A 336 31.52 -24.98 52.52
CA HIS A 336 31.52 -26.43 52.66
C HIS A 336 31.55 -26.81 54.16
N PRO A 337 30.86 -27.90 54.56
CA PRO A 337 30.91 -28.43 55.92
C PRO A 337 32.25 -29.10 56.27
#